data_AF-A0A8S3Q347-F1
#
_entry.id   AF-A0A8S3Q347-F1
#
_cell.length_a   1.000
_cell.length_b   1.000
_cell.length_c   1.000
_cell.angle_alpha   90.00
_cell.angle_beta   90.00
_cell.angle_gamma   90.00
#
_symmetry.space_group_name_H-M   'P 1'
#
loop_
_entity.id
_entity.type
_entity.pdbx_description
1 polymer ?
#
loop_
_entity_poly.entity_id
_entity_poly.type
_entity_poly.pdbx_seq_one_letter_code
_entity_poly.pdbx_strand_id
1 'polypeptide(L)'
;MKQQTSLREFTMAISAVRDQKMEKRKEKKNSKEYKVNRIQKKRNRNTNERKHLVREGKTYGSQMEFDQQQDPELTTEIPLPFNLDGTECKVFFYLETTGLGRNSDIIQIAAKSYSNNFNRYVVPRVDIQIEASKITGITYSHGTNKMYVRGQIVEPVSIHKALLDFIQFLKEQNQPIVLGHNICNFDIPVIVNKLKEYNLFSTFAETVKGFIDTMKVARKYIPKHDVENYKQQTLVQQFVGENYLAHNAIEDVDSLKTLYDNKLALLVKSDDVFAISYHNCMDSYSGLLSSKIVSRPVCMQLAKDGISLKHLKLASVRDVNGLKFVLQDHKIPPKSVKCIQDYFQTEE
;
A
#
# COMPACT_ATOMS: atom_id res chain seq x y z
N MET A 1 -6.01 -14.89 73.70
CA MET A 1 -4.53 -14.87 73.51
C MET A 1 -4.05 -15.75 72.36
N LYS A 2 -4.36 -17.07 72.30
CA LYS A 2 -3.83 -17.98 71.25
C LYS A 2 -4.16 -17.60 69.78
N GLN A 3 -5.35 -17.09 69.47
CA GLN A 3 -5.72 -16.64 68.11
C GLN A 3 -4.94 -15.40 67.63
N GLN A 4 -4.57 -14.50 68.55
CA GLN A 4 -3.87 -13.26 68.25
C GLN A 4 -2.38 -13.52 67.97
N THR A 5 -1.80 -14.51 68.64
CA THR A 5 -0.43 -15.01 68.39
C THR A 5 -0.30 -15.68 67.02
N SER A 6 -1.28 -16.51 66.64
CA SER A 6 -1.34 -17.21 65.34
C SER A 6 -1.48 -16.26 64.14
N LEU A 7 -2.30 -15.20 64.25
CA LEU A 7 -2.42 -14.17 63.21
C LEU A 7 -1.13 -13.37 63.03
N ARG A 8 -0.40 -13.11 64.13
CA ARG A 8 0.89 -12.41 64.12
C ARG A 8 1.98 -13.25 63.47
N GLU A 9 2.04 -14.54 63.77
CA GLU A 9 2.97 -15.50 63.15
C GLU A 9 2.71 -15.64 61.64
N PHE A 10 1.44 -15.73 61.22
CA PHE A 10 1.06 -15.76 59.81
C PHE A 10 1.47 -14.48 59.06
N THR A 11 1.25 -13.31 59.69
CA THR A 11 1.64 -12.01 59.12
C THR A 11 3.16 -11.88 58.99
N MET A 12 3.91 -12.35 60.00
CA MET A 12 5.38 -12.40 59.98
C MET A 12 5.94 -13.33 58.90
N ALA A 13 5.30 -14.47 58.65
CA ALA A 13 5.70 -15.36 57.56
C ALA A 13 5.50 -14.69 56.19
N ILE A 14 4.38 -13.99 55.99
CA ILE A 14 4.11 -13.24 54.75
C ILE A 14 5.10 -12.08 54.56
N SER A 15 5.44 -11.34 55.62
CA SER A 15 6.43 -10.26 55.53
C SER A 15 7.81 -10.81 55.19
N ALA A 16 8.25 -11.90 55.81
CA ALA A 16 9.54 -12.54 55.52
C ALA A 16 9.66 -13.00 54.05
N VAL A 17 8.59 -13.57 53.48
CA VAL A 17 8.55 -13.95 52.05
C VAL A 17 8.62 -12.71 51.14
N ARG A 18 7.94 -11.62 51.51
CA ARG A 18 8.03 -10.34 50.77
C ARG A 18 9.43 -9.73 50.85
N ASP A 19 10.08 -9.80 52.01
CA ASP A 19 11.43 -9.28 52.23
C ASP A 19 12.47 -10.08 51.44
N GLN A 20 12.40 -11.42 51.44
CA GLN A 20 13.25 -12.25 50.58
C GLN A 20 13.05 -11.92 49.08
N LYS A 21 11.80 -11.67 48.66
CA LYS A 21 11.50 -11.29 47.27
C LYS A 21 12.04 -9.90 46.93
N MET A 22 12.00 -8.96 47.88
CA MET A 22 12.58 -7.64 47.76
C MET A 22 14.11 -7.71 47.64
N GLU A 23 14.76 -8.53 48.46
CA GLU A 23 16.22 -8.65 48.47
C GLU A 23 16.73 -9.31 47.18
N LYS A 24 16.10 -10.40 46.73
CA LYS A 24 16.37 -10.99 45.40
C LYS A 24 16.16 -10.00 44.26
N ARG A 25 15.18 -9.09 44.37
CA ARG A 25 14.97 -8.00 43.38
C ARG A 25 16.07 -6.94 43.46
N LYS A 26 16.56 -6.58 44.65
CA LYS A 26 17.67 -5.63 44.82
C LYS A 26 18.97 -6.20 44.27
N GLU A 27 19.30 -7.45 44.61
CA GLU A 27 20.46 -8.17 44.05
C GLU A 27 20.40 -8.22 42.53
N LYS A 28 19.24 -8.61 41.97
CA LYS A 28 19.03 -8.59 40.52
C LYS A 28 19.20 -7.20 39.92
N LYS A 29 18.68 -6.14 40.56
CA LYS A 29 18.85 -4.75 40.11
C LYS A 29 20.30 -4.25 40.17
N ASN A 30 21.08 -4.78 41.11
CA ASN A 30 22.49 -4.42 41.28
C ASN A 30 23.42 -5.18 40.33
N SER A 31 22.97 -6.31 39.78
CA SER A 31 23.69 -7.07 38.78
C SER A 31 24.09 -6.22 37.56
N LYS A 32 25.27 -6.51 37.01
CA LYS A 32 25.78 -5.86 35.78
C LYS A 32 24.81 -6.06 34.61
N GLU A 33 24.28 -7.27 34.46
CA GLU A 33 23.34 -7.62 33.39
C GLU A 33 22.07 -6.77 33.42
N TYR A 34 21.45 -6.61 34.60
CA TYR A 34 20.25 -5.77 34.72
C TYR A 34 20.52 -4.31 34.37
N LYS A 35 21.66 -3.76 34.80
CA LYS A 35 22.06 -2.38 34.51
C LYS A 35 22.28 -2.18 33.00
N VAL A 36 22.98 -3.11 32.34
CA VAL A 36 23.17 -3.10 30.87
C VAL A 36 21.82 -3.18 30.15
N ASN A 37 20.96 -4.13 30.52
CA ASN A 37 19.64 -4.29 29.92
C ASN A 37 18.75 -3.05 30.12
N ARG A 38 18.81 -2.41 31.30
CA ARG A 38 18.08 -1.16 31.57
C ARG A 38 18.56 -0.02 30.68
N ILE A 39 19.87 0.16 30.50
CA ILE A 39 20.44 1.19 29.62
C ILE A 39 20.03 0.93 28.18
N GLN A 40 20.12 -0.33 27.72
CA GLN A 40 19.70 -0.70 26.37
C GLN A 40 18.22 -0.43 26.14
N LYS A 41 17.34 -0.81 27.08
CA LYS A 41 15.91 -0.51 27.01
C LYS A 41 15.62 0.98 26.98
N LYS A 42 16.34 1.79 27.79
CA LYS A 42 16.21 3.25 27.76
C LYS A 42 16.64 3.83 26.41
N ARG A 43 17.75 3.35 25.84
CA ARG A 43 18.19 3.76 24.49
C ARG A 43 17.17 3.40 23.43
N ASN A 44 16.68 2.16 23.41
CA ASN A 44 15.68 1.70 22.45
C ASN A 44 14.38 2.53 22.57
N ARG A 45 13.93 2.82 23.79
CA ARG A 45 12.76 3.67 24.03
C ARG A 45 12.97 5.07 23.45
N ASN A 46 14.08 5.73 23.77
CA ASN A 46 14.40 7.06 23.24
C ASN A 46 14.49 7.05 21.70
N THR A 47 15.09 6.02 21.10
CA THR A 47 15.14 5.88 19.64
C THR A 47 13.74 5.72 19.05
N ASN A 48 12.88 4.91 19.65
CA ASN A 48 11.50 4.74 19.18
C ASN A 48 10.70 6.03 19.29
N GLU A 49 10.82 6.77 20.40
CA GLU A 49 10.19 8.08 20.58
C GLU A 49 10.63 9.06 19.47
N ARG A 50 11.93 9.09 19.13
CA ARG A 50 12.43 9.90 18.01
C ARG A 50 11.90 9.46 16.65
N LYS A 51 11.80 8.15 16.40
CA LYS A 51 11.18 7.63 15.16
C LYS A 51 9.73 8.08 15.02
N HIS A 52 8.95 7.99 16.10
CA HIS A 52 7.57 8.47 16.13
C HIS A 52 7.48 9.97 15.81
N LEU A 53 8.33 10.80 16.43
CA LEU A 53 8.38 12.24 16.16
C LEU A 53 8.74 12.57 14.70
N VAL A 54 9.69 11.84 14.11
CA VAL A 54 10.05 11.99 12.69
C VAL A 54 8.87 11.64 11.79
N ARG A 55 8.08 10.63 12.16
CA ARG A 55 6.94 10.15 11.38
C ARG A 55 5.75 11.12 11.44
N GLU A 56 5.28 11.43 12.63
CA GLU A 56 4.03 12.16 12.88
C GLU A 56 4.22 13.68 12.85
N GLY A 57 5.46 14.17 13.01
CA GLY A 57 5.73 15.57 13.32
C GLY A 57 5.53 15.86 14.82
N LYS A 58 5.72 17.13 15.22
CA LYS A 58 5.52 17.54 16.62
C LYS A 58 4.02 17.69 16.90
N THR A 59 3.39 16.66 17.46
CA THR A 59 1.95 16.65 17.77
C THR A 59 1.60 17.24 19.15
N TYR A 60 2.52 17.25 20.11
CA TYR A 60 2.28 17.81 21.45
C TYR A 60 3.53 18.47 22.04
N GLY A 61 3.52 19.80 22.18
CA GLY A 61 4.45 20.55 23.03
C GLY A 61 3.90 20.66 24.45
N SER A 62 4.75 20.59 25.47
CA SER A 62 4.38 20.66 26.89
C SER A 62 3.88 22.04 27.38
N GLN A 63 3.48 22.92 26.47
CA GLN A 63 2.80 24.18 26.72
C GLN A 63 1.75 24.32 25.61
N MET A 64 0.48 24.13 25.94
CA MET A 64 -0.63 24.47 25.05
C MET A 64 -0.75 25.99 24.97
N GLU A 65 0.08 26.62 24.15
CA GLU A 65 -0.32 27.85 23.47
C GLU A 65 -1.06 27.42 22.20
N PHE A 66 -2.31 27.86 22.08
CA PHE A 66 -3.12 27.74 20.87
C PHE A 66 -2.53 28.64 19.77
N ASP A 67 -1.36 28.29 19.26
CA ASP A 67 -0.79 28.99 18.12
C ASP A 67 -1.34 28.36 16.84
N GLN A 68 -2.31 29.05 16.23
CA GLN A 68 -3.11 28.58 15.08
C GLN A 68 -2.34 28.58 13.74
N GLN A 69 -1.02 28.50 13.75
CA GLN A 69 -0.22 28.44 12.53
C GLN A 69 0.87 27.37 12.63
N GLN A 70 0.47 26.11 12.76
CA GLN A 70 1.38 25.03 12.37
C GLN A 70 1.43 24.95 10.85
N ASP A 71 2.63 25.08 10.29
CA ASP A 71 2.89 24.83 8.87
C ASP A 71 2.35 23.43 8.48
N PRO A 72 1.35 23.34 7.59
CA PRO A 72 0.76 22.06 7.16
C PRO A 72 1.78 21.07 6.59
N GLU A 73 2.90 21.59 6.07
CA GLU A 73 3.98 20.79 5.51
C GLU A 73 4.81 20.11 6.62
N LEU A 74 4.93 20.75 7.79
CA LEU A 74 5.65 20.22 8.96
C LEU A 74 4.82 19.24 9.79
N THR A 75 3.51 19.14 9.57
CA THR A 75 2.59 18.18 10.23
C THR A 75 2.23 16.98 9.36
N THR A 76 2.71 16.95 8.10
CA THR A 76 2.45 15.83 7.17
C THR A 76 3.03 14.51 7.71
N GLU A 77 2.23 13.47 7.81
CA GLU A 77 2.70 12.15 8.27
C GLU A 77 3.59 11.49 7.19
N ILE A 78 4.70 10.88 7.61
CA ILE A 78 5.53 10.05 6.72
C ILE A 78 4.93 8.63 6.70
N PRO A 79 4.55 8.09 5.53
CA PRO A 79 3.99 6.74 5.41
C PRO A 79 4.85 5.65 6.05
N LEU A 80 4.20 4.61 6.58
CA LEU A 80 4.86 3.37 6.97
C LEU A 80 4.83 2.34 5.84
N PRO A 81 5.74 1.35 5.86
CA PRO A 81 5.61 0.18 5.00
C PRO A 81 4.26 -0.49 5.20
N PHE A 82 3.69 -1.02 4.12
CA PHE A 82 2.45 -1.79 4.20
C PHE A 82 2.61 -2.99 5.12
N ASN A 83 1.58 -3.23 5.93
CA ASN A 83 1.45 -4.44 6.73
C ASN A 83 0.09 -5.08 6.46
N LEU A 84 0.14 -6.31 5.94
CA LEU A 84 -1.03 -7.16 5.77
C LEU A 84 -1.26 -7.95 7.06
N ASP A 85 -2.40 -7.74 7.70
CA ASP A 85 -2.81 -8.50 8.88
C ASP A 85 -3.71 -9.69 8.54
N GLY A 86 -4.10 -9.82 7.26
CA GLY A 86 -4.93 -10.90 6.75
C GLY A 86 -6.43 -10.63 6.82
N THR A 87 -6.84 -9.50 7.39
CA THR A 87 -8.27 -9.10 7.48
C THR A 87 -8.74 -8.31 6.25
N GLU A 88 -7.82 -7.89 5.38
CA GLU A 88 -8.14 -7.04 4.24
C GLU A 88 -8.90 -7.79 3.16
N CYS A 89 -10.00 -7.20 2.70
CA CYS A 89 -10.75 -7.71 1.56
C CYS A 89 -9.92 -7.59 0.27
N LYS A 90 -9.87 -8.68 -0.50
CA LYS A 90 -9.21 -8.70 -1.82
C LYS A 90 -10.25 -8.35 -2.89
N VAL A 91 -9.94 -7.33 -3.67
CA VAL A 91 -10.78 -6.86 -4.78
C VAL A 91 -10.03 -7.05 -6.08
N PHE A 92 -10.41 -8.05 -6.87
CA PHE A 92 -9.87 -8.29 -8.19
C PHE A 92 -10.46 -7.25 -9.16
N PHE A 93 -9.65 -6.67 -10.02
CA PHE A 93 -10.02 -5.49 -10.79
C PHE A 93 -9.38 -5.51 -12.18
N TYR A 94 -10.14 -5.02 -13.15
CA TYR A 94 -9.70 -4.89 -14.53
C TYR A 94 -10.45 -3.75 -15.26
N LEU A 95 -9.77 -3.09 -16.19
CA LEU A 95 -10.35 -2.08 -17.07
C LEU A 95 -10.32 -2.50 -18.53
N GLU A 96 -11.43 -2.25 -19.24
CA GLU A 96 -11.36 -2.08 -20.69
C GLU A 96 -11.29 -0.61 -21.05
N THR A 97 -10.49 -0.28 -22.06
CA THR A 97 -10.22 1.09 -22.48
C THR A 97 -10.38 1.27 -23.99
N THR A 98 -10.52 2.51 -24.44
CA THR A 98 -10.59 2.84 -25.87
C THR A 98 -9.29 2.56 -26.64
N GLY A 99 -8.18 2.30 -25.92
CA GLY A 99 -6.88 1.99 -26.50
C GLY A 99 -5.82 1.71 -25.43
N LEU A 100 -4.56 1.54 -25.84
CA LEU A 100 -3.45 1.16 -24.96
C LEU A 100 -2.74 2.34 -24.25
N GLY A 101 -3.25 3.56 -24.41
CA GLY A 101 -2.66 4.76 -23.81
C GLY A 101 -3.15 4.96 -22.37
N ARG A 102 -2.31 5.51 -21.49
CA ARG A 102 -2.71 5.85 -20.10
C ARG A 102 -3.74 6.98 -20.00
N ASN A 103 -3.95 7.71 -21.09
CA ASN A 103 -4.95 8.77 -21.20
C ASN A 103 -6.25 8.29 -21.88
N SER A 104 -6.29 7.03 -22.34
CA SER A 104 -7.47 6.44 -22.98
C SER A 104 -8.70 6.56 -22.08
N ASP A 105 -9.86 6.54 -22.70
CA ASP A 105 -11.12 6.50 -21.97
C ASP A 105 -11.38 5.08 -21.49
N ILE A 106 -11.99 4.98 -20.31
CA ILE A 106 -12.45 3.72 -19.75
C ILE A 106 -13.81 3.42 -20.40
N ILE A 107 -13.98 2.19 -20.89
CA ILE A 107 -15.23 1.70 -21.50
C ILE A 107 -15.89 0.60 -20.67
N GLN A 108 -15.15 -0.04 -19.76
CA GLN A 108 -15.70 -0.95 -18.77
C GLN A 108 -14.83 -0.94 -17.50
N ILE A 109 -15.48 -0.96 -16.34
CA ILE A 109 -14.86 -1.23 -15.05
C ILE A 109 -15.46 -2.53 -14.53
N ALA A 110 -14.62 -3.55 -14.31
CA ALA A 110 -15.02 -4.76 -13.63
C ALA A 110 -14.22 -4.93 -12.34
N ALA A 111 -14.90 -5.36 -11.29
CA ALA A 111 -14.25 -5.77 -10.06
C ALA A 111 -15.02 -6.88 -9.33
N LYS A 112 -14.32 -7.64 -8.49
CA LYS A 112 -14.90 -8.72 -7.70
C LYS A 112 -14.24 -8.82 -6.34
N SER A 113 -15.04 -8.81 -5.30
CA SER A 113 -14.65 -9.32 -3.98
C SER A 113 -15.14 -10.75 -3.82
N TYR A 114 -14.87 -11.39 -2.67
CA TYR A 114 -15.40 -12.73 -2.41
C TYR A 114 -16.92 -12.74 -2.22
N SER A 115 -17.53 -11.61 -1.86
CA SER A 115 -18.97 -11.51 -1.60
C SER A 115 -19.74 -10.84 -2.74
N ASN A 116 -19.14 -9.86 -3.42
CA ASN A 116 -19.85 -8.99 -4.35
C ASN A 116 -19.11 -8.86 -5.68
N ASN A 117 -19.88 -8.65 -6.75
CA ASN A 117 -19.37 -8.33 -8.08
C ASN A 117 -19.73 -6.90 -8.45
N PHE A 118 -18.86 -6.26 -9.22
CA PHE A 118 -19.03 -4.92 -9.76
C PHE A 118 -18.77 -4.94 -11.26
N ASN A 119 -19.69 -4.40 -12.04
CA ASN A 119 -19.51 -4.22 -13.46
C ASN A 119 -20.24 -2.96 -13.92
N ARG A 120 -19.54 -2.08 -14.63
CA ARG A 120 -20.11 -0.88 -15.26
C ARG A 120 -19.50 -0.68 -16.64
N TYR A 121 -20.36 -0.58 -17.64
CA TYR A 121 -20.00 -0.07 -18.96
C TYR A 121 -20.03 1.46 -18.94
N VAL A 122 -19.13 2.08 -19.69
CA VAL A 122 -18.89 3.52 -19.63
C VAL A 122 -18.96 4.12 -21.02
N VAL A 123 -19.71 5.20 -21.17
CA VAL A 123 -19.78 5.96 -22.42
C VAL A 123 -18.39 6.55 -22.73
N PRO A 124 -17.74 6.13 -23.83
CA PRO A 124 -16.48 6.75 -24.24
C PRO A 124 -16.73 8.15 -24.81
N ARG A 125 -15.78 9.06 -24.64
CA ARG A 125 -15.83 10.41 -25.23
C ARG A 125 -15.14 10.48 -26.59
N VAL A 126 -14.37 9.45 -26.92
CA VAL A 126 -13.65 9.29 -28.19
C VAL A 126 -13.94 7.93 -28.77
N ASP A 127 -13.77 7.77 -30.08
CA ASP A 127 -13.96 6.48 -30.72
C ASP A 127 -13.05 5.40 -30.10
N ILE A 128 -13.62 4.20 -29.96
CA ILE A 128 -12.87 3.02 -29.53
C ILE A 128 -11.98 2.60 -30.69
N GLN A 129 -10.68 2.42 -30.44
CA GLN A 129 -9.74 1.94 -31.47
C GLN A 129 -10.23 0.61 -32.05
N ILE A 130 -9.98 0.40 -33.34
CA ILE A 130 -10.44 -0.79 -34.06
C ILE A 130 -9.90 -2.06 -33.40
N GLU A 131 -8.63 -2.04 -32.99
CA GLU A 131 -7.96 -3.13 -32.31
C GLU A 131 -8.57 -3.40 -30.93
N ALA A 132 -8.87 -2.35 -30.16
CA ALA A 132 -9.56 -2.49 -28.88
C ALA A 132 -10.96 -3.07 -29.06
N SER A 133 -11.71 -2.61 -30.06
CA SER A 133 -13.06 -3.14 -30.37
C SER A 133 -13.01 -4.62 -30.77
N LYS A 134 -12.02 -5.02 -31.59
CA LYS A 134 -11.84 -6.43 -32.02
C LYS A 134 -11.55 -7.35 -30.85
N ILE A 135 -10.71 -6.89 -29.93
CA ILE A 135 -10.24 -7.67 -28.80
C ILE A 135 -11.32 -7.79 -27.72
N THR A 136 -11.93 -6.67 -27.34
CA THR A 136 -12.93 -6.60 -26.26
C THR A 136 -14.33 -7.01 -26.71
N GLY A 137 -14.62 -6.88 -28.01
CA GLY A 137 -15.96 -6.98 -28.57
C GLY A 137 -16.84 -5.78 -28.23
N ILE A 138 -16.31 -4.71 -27.64
CA ILE A 138 -17.06 -3.52 -27.26
C ILE A 138 -17.03 -2.50 -28.41
N THR A 139 -18.20 -2.03 -28.82
CA THR A 139 -18.34 -0.92 -29.78
C THR A 139 -19.30 0.13 -29.26
N TYR A 140 -19.14 1.37 -29.72
CA TYR A 140 -20.01 2.49 -29.35
C TYR A 140 -20.42 3.29 -30.57
N SER A 141 -21.71 3.57 -30.70
CA SER A 141 -22.26 4.40 -31.77
C SER A 141 -22.63 5.78 -31.21
N HIS A 142 -21.78 6.79 -31.44
CA HIS A 142 -22.04 8.16 -31.00
C HIS A 142 -23.33 8.75 -31.58
N GLY A 143 -23.69 8.41 -32.83
CA GLY A 143 -24.90 8.91 -33.47
C GLY A 143 -26.20 8.36 -32.89
N THR A 144 -26.18 7.17 -32.28
CA THR A 144 -27.37 6.55 -31.67
C THR A 144 -27.29 6.45 -30.15
N ASN A 145 -26.15 6.83 -29.57
CA ASN A 145 -25.84 6.70 -28.15
C ASN A 145 -26.02 5.27 -27.61
N LYS A 146 -25.64 4.27 -28.41
CA LYS A 146 -25.76 2.83 -28.07
C LYS A 146 -24.39 2.19 -27.94
N MET A 147 -24.21 1.45 -26.85
CA MET A 147 -23.06 0.56 -26.64
C MET A 147 -23.44 -0.88 -26.95
N TYR A 148 -22.53 -1.60 -27.60
CA TYR A 148 -22.69 -3.01 -27.89
C TYR A 148 -21.51 -3.81 -27.33
N VAL A 149 -21.79 -4.99 -26.79
CA VAL A 149 -20.80 -5.96 -26.36
C VAL A 149 -21.07 -7.24 -27.12
N ARG A 150 -20.18 -7.59 -28.04
CA ARG A 150 -20.30 -8.77 -28.92
C ARG A 150 -21.66 -8.80 -29.65
N GLY A 151 -22.11 -7.63 -30.11
CA GLY A 151 -23.36 -7.44 -30.83
C GLY A 151 -24.61 -7.26 -29.96
N GLN A 152 -24.52 -7.45 -28.64
CA GLN A 152 -25.64 -7.25 -27.72
C GLN A 152 -25.63 -5.83 -27.15
N ILE A 153 -26.80 -5.18 -27.12
CA ILE A 153 -26.93 -3.83 -26.54
C ILE A 153 -26.75 -3.92 -25.02
N VAL A 154 -25.93 -3.02 -24.49
CA VAL A 154 -25.76 -2.81 -23.04
C VAL A 154 -26.01 -1.35 -22.70
N GLU A 155 -26.44 -1.08 -21.47
CA GLU A 155 -26.66 0.27 -20.97
C GLU A 155 -25.38 0.81 -20.32
N PRO A 156 -24.69 1.80 -20.93
CA PRO A 156 -23.53 2.43 -20.33
C PRO A 156 -23.93 3.59 -19.40
N VAL A 157 -23.05 3.93 -18.48
CA VAL A 157 -23.16 5.14 -17.64
C VAL A 157 -22.08 6.15 -17.98
N SER A 158 -22.20 7.38 -17.48
CA SER A 158 -21.09 8.34 -17.57
C SER A 158 -19.89 7.86 -16.73
N ILE A 159 -18.67 8.23 -17.14
CA ILE A 159 -17.45 7.92 -16.40
C ILE A 159 -17.52 8.42 -14.94
N HIS A 160 -18.08 9.62 -14.71
CA HIS A 160 -18.25 10.15 -13.36
C HIS A 160 -19.11 9.23 -12.48
N LYS A 161 -20.25 8.77 -13.01
CA LYS A 161 -21.14 7.82 -12.30
C LYS A 161 -20.44 6.49 -12.07
N ALA A 162 -19.72 5.95 -13.07
CA ALA A 162 -18.99 4.69 -12.92
C ALA A 162 -17.92 4.75 -11.81
N LEU A 163 -17.18 5.87 -11.73
CA LEU A 163 -16.19 6.08 -10.67
C LEU A 163 -16.83 6.19 -9.28
N LEU A 164 -17.93 6.92 -9.15
CA LEU A 164 -18.68 7.02 -7.89
C LEU A 164 -19.23 5.66 -7.45
N ASP A 165 -19.86 4.93 -8.36
CA ASP A 165 -20.38 3.58 -8.11
C ASP A 165 -19.22 2.63 -7.69
N PHE A 166 -18.04 2.75 -8.32
CA PHE A 166 -16.89 1.91 -7.99
C PHE A 166 -16.29 2.26 -6.61
N ILE A 167 -16.17 3.55 -6.28
CA ILE A 167 -15.76 3.99 -4.93
C ILE A 167 -16.74 3.47 -3.89
N GLN A 168 -18.04 3.54 -4.15
CA GLN A 168 -19.06 3.03 -3.24
C GLN A 168 -18.91 1.53 -3.02
N PHE A 169 -18.73 0.76 -4.09
CA PHE A 169 -18.45 -0.67 -4.01
C PHE A 169 -17.22 -0.98 -3.14
N LEU A 170 -16.14 -0.19 -3.28
CA LEU A 170 -14.93 -0.35 -2.47
C LEU A 170 -15.15 0.01 -0.99
N LYS A 171 -15.94 1.04 -0.69
CA LYS A 171 -16.27 1.45 0.69
C LYS A 171 -17.03 0.39 1.48
N GLU A 172 -17.76 -0.48 0.78
CA GLU A 172 -18.45 -1.62 1.38
C GLU A 172 -17.52 -2.77 1.77
N GLN A 173 -16.23 -2.69 1.38
CA GLN A 173 -15.24 -3.72 1.68
C GLN A 173 -14.40 -3.33 2.89
N ASN A 174 -14.03 -4.32 3.72
CA ASN A 174 -13.11 -4.09 4.83
C ASN A 174 -11.69 -3.85 4.31
N GLN A 175 -11.18 -2.61 4.44
CA GLN A 175 -9.83 -2.20 4.05
C GLN A 175 -9.37 -2.80 2.69
N PRO A 176 -10.06 -2.46 1.58
CA PRO A 176 -9.85 -3.16 0.31
C PRO A 176 -8.42 -3.03 -0.20
N ILE A 177 -7.89 -4.15 -0.67
CA ILE A 177 -6.68 -4.21 -1.48
C ILE A 177 -7.08 -4.58 -2.89
N VAL A 178 -6.76 -3.70 -3.84
CA VAL A 178 -7.12 -3.89 -5.24
C VAL A 178 -6.02 -4.67 -5.96
N LEU A 179 -6.38 -5.78 -6.58
CA LEU A 179 -5.47 -6.66 -7.31
C LEU A 179 -5.82 -6.64 -8.78
N GLY A 180 -4.81 -6.52 -9.63
CA GLY A 180 -4.96 -6.66 -11.07
C GLY A 180 -3.66 -7.17 -11.68
N HIS A 181 -3.77 -7.67 -12.90
CA HIS A 181 -2.62 -8.22 -13.61
C HIS A 181 -1.96 -7.15 -14.48
N ASN A 182 -0.70 -6.77 -14.19
CA ASN A 182 -0.02 -5.62 -14.78
C ASN A 182 -0.66 -4.24 -14.42
N ILE A 183 -1.48 -4.22 -13.36
CA ILE A 183 -2.29 -3.09 -12.94
C ILE A 183 -1.46 -1.83 -12.63
N CYS A 184 -0.23 -2.01 -12.12
CA CYS A 184 0.61 -0.88 -11.76
C CYS A 184 1.05 -0.09 -13.00
N ASN A 185 1.21 -0.76 -14.15
CA ASN A 185 1.70 -0.11 -15.36
C ASN A 185 0.59 0.47 -16.23
N PHE A 186 -0.64 -0.02 -16.09
CA PHE A 186 -1.74 0.32 -17.00
C PHE A 186 -2.98 0.82 -16.26
N ASP A 187 -3.74 -0.07 -15.60
CA ASP A 187 -5.06 0.28 -15.10
C ASP A 187 -5.02 1.37 -14.01
N ILE A 188 -4.05 1.31 -13.08
CA ILE A 188 -3.91 2.32 -12.03
C ILE A 188 -3.61 3.70 -12.62
N PRO A 189 -2.62 3.89 -13.52
CA PRO A 189 -2.47 5.16 -14.21
C PRO A 189 -3.73 5.66 -14.91
N VAL A 190 -4.47 4.79 -15.62
CA VAL A 190 -5.68 5.17 -16.35
C VAL A 190 -6.77 5.66 -15.39
N ILE A 191 -7.09 4.89 -14.35
CA ILE A 191 -8.15 5.27 -13.40
C ILE A 191 -7.75 6.50 -12.57
N VAL A 192 -6.48 6.63 -12.17
CA VAL A 192 -6.00 7.81 -11.43
C VAL A 192 -6.15 9.09 -12.26
N ASN A 193 -5.88 9.03 -13.57
CA ASN A 193 -6.10 10.18 -14.45
C ASN A 193 -7.58 10.60 -14.46
N LYS A 194 -8.51 9.65 -14.58
CA LYS A 194 -9.95 9.97 -14.55
C LYS A 194 -10.41 10.41 -13.15
N LEU A 195 -9.91 9.81 -12.08
CA LEU A 195 -10.21 10.22 -10.70
C LEU A 195 -9.77 11.67 -10.44
N LYS A 196 -8.60 12.08 -10.91
CA LYS A 196 -8.13 13.46 -10.81
C LYS A 196 -9.01 14.42 -11.61
N GLU A 197 -9.39 14.03 -12.83
CA GLU A 197 -10.27 14.81 -13.70
C GLU A 197 -11.62 15.16 -13.02
N TYR A 198 -12.16 14.22 -12.24
CA TYR A 198 -13.43 14.38 -11.53
C TYR A 198 -13.29 14.76 -10.04
N ASN A 199 -12.10 15.15 -9.57
CA ASN A 199 -11.83 15.49 -8.17
C ASN A 199 -12.19 14.37 -7.16
N LEU A 200 -12.10 13.11 -7.58
CA LEU A 200 -12.41 11.92 -6.76
C LEU A 200 -11.16 11.22 -6.20
N PHE A 201 -9.96 11.73 -6.52
CA PHE A 201 -8.69 11.09 -6.14
C PHE A 201 -8.55 10.90 -4.62
N SER A 202 -8.79 11.94 -3.82
CA SER A 202 -8.63 11.85 -2.35
C SER A 202 -9.57 10.83 -1.74
N THR A 203 -10.86 10.88 -2.09
CA THR A 203 -11.87 9.91 -1.64
C THR A 203 -11.49 8.48 -1.99
N PHE A 204 -10.99 8.26 -3.21
CA PHE A 204 -10.55 6.93 -3.64
C PHE A 204 -9.28 6.47 -2.90
N ALA A 205 -8.30 7.37 -2.72
CA ALA A 205 -7.06 7.09 -2.00
C ALA A 205 -7.29 6.74 -0.52
N GLU A 206 -8.26 7.38 0.13
CA GLU A 206 -8.67 7.08 1.51
C GLU A 206 -9.44 5.75 1.62
N THR A 207 -10.12 5.34 0.54
CA THR A 207 -10.93 4.11 0.52
C THR A 207 -10.06 2.87 0.36
N VAL A 208 -8.99 2.94 -0.45
CA VAL A 208 -8.18 1.77 -0.83
C VAL A 208 -6.94 1.67 0.05
N LYS A 209 -6.76 0.54 0.74
CA LYS A 209 -5.57 0.29 1.57
C LYS A 209 -4.31 0.16 0.72
N GLY A 210 -4.39 -0.44 -0.46
CA GLY A 210 -3.26 -0.53 -1.38
C GLY A 210 -3.55 -1.40 -2.60
N PHE A 211 -2.53 -1.61 -3.41
CA PHE A 211 -2.66 -2.30 -4.70
C PHE A 211 -1.65 -3.44 -4.81
N ILE A 212 -2.03 -4.52 -5.51
CA ILE A 212 -1.11 -5.62 -5.84
C ILE A 212 -1.12 -5.84 -7.35
N ASP A 213 0.07 -5.81 -7.94
CA ASP A 213 0.26 -6.20 -9.33
C ASP A 213 0.63 -7.69 -9.40
N THR A 214 -0.33 -8.51 -9.78
CA THR A 214 -0.17 -9.97 -9.76
C THR A 214 0.84 -10.46 -10.79
N MET A 215 1.11 -9.70 -11.86
CA MET A 215 2.17 -10.02 -12.81
C MET A 215 3.55 -9.82 -12.16
N LYS A 216 3.72 -8.78 -11.34
CA LYS A 216 4.98 -8.56 -10.60
C LYS A 216 5.18 -9.62 -9.53
N VAL A 217 4.12 -10.01 -8.82
CA VAL A 217 4.15 -11.14 -7.85
C VAL A 217 4.58 -12.42 -8.56
N ALA A 218 3.95 -12.77 -9.68
CA ALA A 218 4.29 -13.96 -10.45
C ALA A 218 5.76 -13.95 -10.88
N ARG A 219 6.25 -12.83 -11.47
CA ARG A 219 7.66 -12.70 -11.87
C ARG A 219 8.66 -12.83 -10.73
N LYS A 220 8.27 -12.44 -9.51
CA LYS A 220 9.13 -12.43 -8.34
C LYS A 220 9.26 -13.80 -7.70
N TYR A 221 8.20 -14.60 -7.69
CA TYR A 221 8.15 -15.84 -6.91
C TYR A 221 7.94 -17.11 -7.72
N ILE A 222 7.51 -17.01 -8.98
CA ILE A 222 7.36 -18.18 -9.87
C ILE A 222 8.61 -18.24 -10.76
N PRO A 223 9.37 -19.34 -10.74
CA PRO A 223 10.52 -19.52 -11.62
C PRO A 223 10.13 -19.44 -13.10
N LYS A 224 10.99 -18.80 -13.91
CA LYS A 224 10.73 -18.62 -15.35
C LYS A 224 10.62 -19.94 -16.11
N HIS A 225 11.25 -21.02 -15.63
CA HIS A 225 11.19 -22.34 -16.27
C HIS A 225 9.85 -23.06 -16.03
N ASP A 226 9.05 -22.64 -15.05
CA ASP A 226 7.74 -23.24 -14.75
C ASP A 226 6.62 -22.68 -15.65
N VAL A 227 6.89 -21.59 -16.38
CA VAL A 227 5.87 -20.85 -17.16
C VAL A 227 6.44 -20.36 -18.48
N GLU A 228 5.68 -20.49 -19.56
CA GLU A 228 6.09 -20.01 -20.89
C GLU A 228 6.25 -18.48 -20.92
N ASN A 229 5.32 -17.76 -20.29
CA ASN A 229 5.34 -16.31 -20.10
C ASN A 229 4.46 -15.95 -18.88
N TYR A 230 4.48 -14.68 -18.47
CA TYR A 230 3.73 -14.21 -17.29
C TYR A 230 2.43 -13.49 -17.66
N LYS A 231 1.83 -13.75 -18.83
CA LYS A 231 0.48 -13.25 -19.14
C LYS A 231 -0.55 -13.98 -18.29
N GLN A 232 -1.66 -13.32 -17.97
CA GLN A 232 -2.72 -13.90 -17.13
C GLN A 232 -3.21 -15.24 -17.67
N GLN A 233 -3.58 -15.31 -18.96
CA GLN A 233 -4.03 -16.55 -19.61
C GLN A 233 -3.05 -17.70 -19.45
N THR A 234 -1.75 -17.46 -19.65
CA THR A 234 -0.71 -18.47 -19.51
C THR A 234 -0.63 -18.99 -18.08
N LEU A 235 -0.73 -18.09 -17.08
CA LEU A 235 -0.70 -18.47 -15.67
C LEU A 235 -1.97 -19.22 -15.26
N VAL A 236 -3.14 -18.81 -15.74
CA VAL A 236 -4.41 -19.53 -15.51
C VAL A 236 -4.33 -20.93 -16.10
N GLN A 237 -3.92 -21.07 -17.37
CA GLN A 237 -3.75 -22.38 -17.99
C GLN A 237 -2.74 -23.26 -17.25
N GLN A 238 -1.62 -22.69 -16.79
CA GLN A 238 -0.57 -23.45 -16.11
C GLN A 238 -0.98 -23.93 -14.70
N PHE A 239 -1.66 -23.07 -13.92
CA PHE A 239 -1.89 -23.33 -12.50
C PHE A 239 -3.33 -23.69 -12.15
N VAL A 240 -4.29 -23.37 -13.02
CA VAL A 240 -5.71 -23.71 -12.87
C VAL A 240 -6.11 -24.82 -13.86
N GLY A 241 -5.47 -24.88 -15.02
CA GLY A 241 -5.80 -25.86 -16.08
C GLY A 241 -6.90 -25.41 -17.03
N GLU A 242 -7.30 -24.14 -16.97
CA GLU A 242 -8.42 -23.58 -17.73
C GLU A 242 -7.96 -22.60 -18.82
N ASN A 243 -8.74 -22.56 -19.91
CA ASN A 243 -8.70 -21.48 -20.90
C ASN A 243 -9.95 -20.63 -20.74
N TYR A 244 -9.81 -19.33 -20.91
CA TYR A 244 -10.93 -18.39 -20.86
C TYR A 244 -10.83 -17.34 -21.97
N LEU A 245 -11.97 -16.71 -22.25
CA LEU A 245 -12.06 -15.60 -23.20
C LEU A 245 -11.47 -14.33 -22.56
N ALA A 246 -10.15 -14.15 -22.67
CA ALA A 246 -9.51 -12.91 -22.26
C ALA A 246 -10.03 -11.71 -23.05
N HIS A 247 -9.90 -10.54 -22.44
CA HIS A 247 -10.47 -9.29 -22.92
C HIS A 247 -12.00 -9.28 -22.85
N ASN A 248 -12.49 -9.86 -21.75
CA ASN A 248 -13.80 -9.60 -21.22
C ASN A 248 -13.55 -9.30 -19.74
N ALA A 249 -13.76 -8.05 -19.34
CA ALA A 249 -13.39 -7.58 -18.01
C ALA A 249 -13.93 -8.47 -16.87
N ILE A 250 -15.12 -9.04 -17.02
CA ILE A 250 -15.72 -9.92 -16.01
C ILE A 250 -14.96 -11.26 -15.94
N GLU A 251 -14.71 -11.87 -17.10
CA GLU A 251 -13.98 -13.13 -17.21
C GLU A 251 -12.52 -12.97 -16.76
N ASP A 252 -11.89 -11.84 -17.07
CA ASP A 252 -10.53 -11.52 -16.63
C ASP A 252 -10.46 -11.38 -15.10
N VAL A 253 -11.46 -10.75 -14.48
CA VAL A 253 -11.54 -10.63 -13.02
C VAL A 253 -11.80 -11.99 -12.36
N ASP A 254 -12.70 -12.80 -12.92
CA ASP A 254 -13.03 -14.14 -12.41
C ASP A 254 -11.85 -15.10 -12.52
N SER A 255 -11.17 -15.09 -13.67
CA SER A 255 -9.97 -15.90 -13.91
C SER A 255 -8.81 -15.45 -13.03
N LEU A 256 -8.65 -14.14 -12.81
CA LEU A 256 -7.62 -13.62 -11.92
C LEU A 256 -7.88 -14.03 -10.46
N LYS A 257 -9.13 -13.98 -10.00
CA LYS A 257 -9.50 -14.48 -8.67
C LYS A 257 -9.14 -15.95 -8.54
N THR A 258 -9.53 -16.77 -9.52
CA THR A 258 -9.28 -18.21 -9.49
C THR A 258 -7.77 -18.51 -9.49
N LEU A 259 -6.98 -17.82 -10.32
CA LEU A 259 -5.53 -17.91 -10.29
C LEU A 259 -4.94 -17.51 -8.93
N TYR A 260 -5.48 -16.45 -8.32
CA TYR A 260 -5.02 -15.99 -7.02
C TYR A 260 -5.24 -17.04 -5.95
N ASP A 261 -6.46 -17.57 -5.86
CA ASP A 261 -6.83 -18.58 -4.86
C ASP A 261 -6.00 -19.86 -5.01
N ASN A 262 -5.75 -20.30 -6.24
CA ASN A 262 -5.02 -21.54 -6.52
C ASN A 262 -3.49 -21.42 -6.36
N LYS A 263 -2.91 -20.24 -6.64
CA LYS A 263 -1.44 -20.11 -6.71
C LYS A 263 -0.87 -18.89 -6.01
N LEU A 264 -1.45 -17.69 -6.19
CA LEU A 264 -0.79 -16.45 -5.79
C LEU A 264 -1.01 -16.08 -4.32
N ALA A 265 -2.12 -16.50 -3.71
CA ALA A 265 -2.45 -16.21 -2.31
C ALA A 265 -1.35 -16.63 -1.34
N LEU A 266 -0.70 -17.77 -1.61
CA LEU A 266 0.41 -18.30 -0.80
C LEU A 266 1.74 -17.56 -1.02
N LEU A 267 1.86 -16.79 -2.11
CA LEU A 267 3.10 -16.12 -2.51
C LEU A 267 3.13 -14.65 -2.11
N VAL A 268 1.96 -14.00 -2.06
CA VAL A 268 1.83 -12.57 -1.76
C VAL A 268 2.31 -12.24 -0.34
N LYS A 269 3.09 -11.17 -0.24
CA LYS A 269 3.57 -10.59 1.02
C LYS A 269 3.19 -9.11 1.09
N SER A 270 3.28 -8.51 2.28
CA SER A 270 3.13 -7.05 2.45
C SER A 270 4.12 -6.25 1.58
N ASP A 271 5.31 -6.84 1.34
CA ASP A 271 6.33 -6.33 0.41
C ASP A 271 5.93 -6.43 -1.08
N ASP A 272 4.69 -6.78 -1.42
CA ASP A 272 4.17 -6.76 -2.79
C ASP A 272 3.05 -5.71 -3.00
N VAL A 273 2.57 -5.10 -1.90
CA VAL A 273 1.56 -4.02 -1.93
C VAL A 273 2.21 -2.70 -2.30
N PHE A 274 1.63 -1.94 -3.22
CA PHE A 274 2.07 -0.58 -3.55
C PHE A 274 0.99 0.47 -3.28
N ALA A 275 1.41 1.68 -2.92
CA ALA A 275 0.56 2.82 -2.66
C ALA A 275 -0.01 3.43 -3.95
N ILE A 276 -1.18 4.05 -3.88
CA ILE A 276 -1.75 4.79 -5.01
C ILE A 276 -0.82 5.90 -5.52
N SER A 277 -0.02 6.48 -4.62
CA SER A 277 0.94 7.54 -4.91
C SER A 277 2.22 7.04 -5.59
N TYR A 278 2.35 5.74 -5.90
CA TYR A 278 3.56 5.13 -6.45
C TYR A 278 4.16 5.92 -7.61
N HIS A 279 3.36 6.28 -8.63
CA HIS A 279 3.88 7.00 -9.80
C HIS A 279 4.30 8.43 -9.46
N ASN A 280 3.48 9.18 -8.71
CA ASN A 280 3.86 10.52 -8.24
C ASN A 280 5.16 10.48 -7.41
N CYS A 281 5.33 9.46 -6.57
CA CYS A 281 6.55 9.26 -5.79
C CYS A 281 7.75 8.95 -6.69
N MET A 282 7.57 8.07 -7.67
CA MET A 282 8.61 7.78 -8.67
C MET A 282 9.04 9.03 -9.45
N ASP A 283 8.09 9.87 -9.86
CA ASP A 283 8.37 11.11 -10.59
C ASP A 283 9.17 12.11 -9.73
N SER A 284 8.90 12.15 -8.42
CA SER A 284 9.65 12.99 -7.47
C SER A 284 11.14 12.61 -7.36
N TYR A 285 11.53 11.42 -7.82
CA TYR A 285 12.92 10.94 -7.78
C TYR A 285 13.69 11.16 -9.08
N SER A 286 13.11 11.85 -10.07
CA SER A 286 13.75 12.11 -11.37
C SER A 286 15.16 12.70 -11.25
N GLY A 287 15.37 13.70 -10.39
CA GLY A 287 16.69 14.31 -10.13
C GLY A 287 17.71 13.35 -9.51
N LEU A 288 17.29 12.53 -8.54
CA LEU A 288 18.14 11.51 -7.92
C LEU A 288 18.57 10.43 -8.92
N LEU A 289 17.64 10.04 -9.80
CA LEU A 289 17.85 9.00 -10.80
C LEU A 289 18.75 9.48 -11.95
N SER A 290 18.53 10.69 -12.47
CA SER A 290 19.35 11.29 -13.52
C SER A 290 20.80 11.48 -13.05
N SER A 291 20.97 11.87 -11.79
CA SER A 291 22.27 12.09 -11.15
C SER A 291 22.93 10.80 -10.65
N LYS A 292 22.28 9.64 -10.81
CA LYS A 292 22.75 8.31 -10.36
C LYS A 292 23.11 8.24 -8.87
N ILE A 293 22.49 9.09 -8.05
CA ILE A 293 22.72 9.17 -6.60
C ILE A 293 22.11 7.95 -5.90
N VAL A 294 20.94 7.52 -6.39
CA VAL A 294 20.20 6.38 -5.87
C VAL A 294 19.80 5.46 -7.03
N SER A 295 19.90 4.15 -6.82
CA SER A 295 19.48 3.17 -7.82
C SER A 295 17.95 3.11 -7.96
N ARG A 296 17.46 2.87 -9.17
CA ARG A 296 16.01 2.70 -9.44
C ARG A 296 15.29 1.72 -8.50
N PRO A 297 15.83 0.55 -8.13
CA PRO A 297 15.17 -0.36 -7.19
C PRO A 297 14.92 0.25 -5.81
N VAL A 298 15.82 1.10 -5.31
CA VAL A 298 15.64 1.81 -4.03
C VAL A 298 14.49 2.81 -4.14
N CYS A 299 14.44 3.60 -5.21
CA CYS A 299 13.32 4.52 -5.47
C CYS A 299 11.99 3.77 -5.62
N MET A 300 11.98 2.62 -6.31
CA MET A 300 10.79 1.78 -6.45
C MET A 300 10.31 1.24 -5.09
N GLN A 301 11.22 0.82 -4.22
CA GLN A 301 10.88 0.33 -2.89
C GLN A 301 10.27 1.44 -2.01
N LEU A 302 10.84 2.66 -2.06
CA LEU A 302 10.31 3.81 -1.33
C LEU A 302 8.95 4.26 -1.89
N ALA A 303 8.84 4.40 -3.21
CA ALA A 303 7.61 4.80 -3.88
C ALA A 303 6.47 3.79 -3.67
N LYS A 304 6.80 2.49 -3.60
CA LYS A 304 5.85 1.43 -3.27
C LYS A 304 5.21 1.68 -1.92
N ASP A 305 5.96 2.13 -0.93
CA ASP A 305 5.43 2.43 0.40
C ASP A 305 4.91 3.89 0.52
N GLY A 306 4.76 4.60 -0.61
CA GLY A 306 4.22 5.96 -0.66
C GLY A 306 5.21 7.06 -0.25
N ILE A 307 6.48 6.73 -0.09
CA ILE A 307 7.53 7.69 0.24
C ILE A 307 7.94 8.43 -1.02
N SER A 308 8.04 9.76 -0.92
CA SER A 308 8.43 10.67 -2.00
C SER A 308 9.68 11.45 -1.58
N LEU A 309 10.29 12.21 -2.49
CA LEU A 309 11.44 13.05 -2.14
C LEU A 309 11.11 14.07 -1.03
N LYS A 310 9.90 14.63 -1.07
CA LYS A 310 9.40 15.56 -0.02
C LYS A 310 9.38 14.90 1.36
N HIS A 311 8.91 13.65 1.46
CA HIS A 311 8.91 12.90 2.73
C HIS A 311 10.34 12.69 3.26
N LEU A 312 11.31 12.41 2.39
CA LEU A 312 12.71 12.23 2.79
C LEU A 312 13.33 13.55 3.26
N LYS A 313 13.06 14.67 2.57
CA LYS A 313 13.51 16.01 2.97
C LYS A 313 12.90 16.39 4.33
N LEU A 314 11.60 16.17 4.49
CA LEU A 314 10.90 16.39 5.76
C LEU A 314 11.51 15.58 6.90
N ALA A 315 11.85 14.30 6.66
CA ALA A 315 12.52 13.47 7.66
C ALA A 315 13.88 14.05 8.10
N SER A 316 14.68 14.55 7.15
CA SER A 316 15.98 15.17 7.47
C SER A 316 15.86 16.47 8.27
N VAL A 317 14.79 17.24 8.08
CA VAL A 317 14.52 18.46 8.84
C VAL A 317 14.04 18.13 10.27
N ARG A 318 13.23 17.08 10.43
CA ARG A 318 12.65 16.70 11.73
C ARG A 318 13.66 16.14 12.72
N ASP A 319 14.68 15.42 12.25
CA ASP A 319 15.73 14.85 13.10
C ASP A 319 16.99 14.60 12.26
N VAL A 320 18.17 14.82 12.84
CA VAL A 320 19.48 14.53 12.21
C VAL A 320 19.64 13.08 11.75
N ASN A 321 18.95 12.13 12.39
CA ASN A 321 18.87 10.72 12.01
C ASN A 321 17.55 10.37 11.30
N GLY A 322 16.69 11.33 11.00
CA GLY A 322 15.35 11.08 10.48
C GLY A 322 15.37 10.33 9.16
N LEU A 323 16.24 10.72 8.23
CA LEU A 323 16.45 9.99 6.97
C LEU A 323 16.86 8.54 7.23
N LYS A 324 17.79 8.30 8.17
CA LYS A 324 18.21 6.95 8.55
C LYS A 324 17.06 6.14 9.12
N PHE A 325 16.21 6.74 9.95
CA PHE A 325 15.05 6.05 10.53
C PHE A 325 14.06 5.62 9.45
N VAL A 326 13.67 6.54 8.57
CA VAL A 326 12.75 6.24 7.45
C VAL A 326 13.35 5.15 6.56
N LEU A 327 14.59 5.32 6.08
CA LEU A 327 15.20 4.33 5.20
C LEU A 327 15.33 2.94 5.86
N GLN A 328 15.60 2.87 7.17
CA GLN A 328 15.62 1.59 7.89
C GLN A 328 14.25 0.92 7.95
N ASP A 329 13.19 1.68 8.22
CA ASP A 329 11.83 1.15 8.31
C ASP A 329 11.39 0.59 6.93
N HIS A 330 11.86 1.17 5.83
CA HIS A 330 11.61 0.73 4.46
C HIS A 330 12.67 -0.24 3.90
N LYS A 331 13.49 -0.88 4.75
CA LYS A 331 14.50 -1.88 4.37
C LYS A 331 15.52 -1.38 3.33
N ILE A 332 15.80 -0.08 3.30
CA ILE A 332 16.76 0.53 2.38
C ILE A 332 18.18 0.47 2.98
N PRO A 333 19.21 0.11 2.17
CA PRO A 333 20.58 0.03 2.65
C PRO A 333 21.09 1.34 3.26
N PRO A 334 21.86 1.30 4.37
CA PRO A 334 22.38 2.50 5.04
C PRO A 334 23.24 3.41 4.15
N LYS A 335 23.90 2.86 3.13
CA LYS A 335 24.69 3.63 2.16
C LYS A 335 23.87 4.72 1.44
N SER A 336 22.57 4.49 1.25
CA SER A 336 21.68 5.45 0.60
C SER A 336 21.41 6.70 1.44
N VAL A 337 21.57 6.62 2.78
CA VAL A 337 21.39 7.77 3.69
C VAL A 337 22.34 8.90 3.28
N LYS A 338 23.64 8.59 3.18
CA LYS A 338 24.67 9.60 2.87
C LYS A 338 24.43 10.21 1.49
N CYS A 339 24.19 9.39 0.47
CA CYS A 339 23.96 9.87 -0.89
C CYS A 339 22.77 10.84 -0.99
N ILE A 340 21.66 10.52 -0.33
CA ILE A 340 20.46 11.38 -0.34
C ILE A 340 20.68 12.66 0.49
N GLN A 341 21.42 12.56 1.60
CA GLN A 341 21.71 13.71 2.44
C GLN A 341 22.65 14.70 1.74
N ASP A 342 23.67 14.21 1.05
CA ASP A 342 24.59 15.03 0.25
C ASP A 342 23.80 15.74 -0.89
N TYR A 343 22.84 15.05 -1.52
CA TYR A 343 21.97 15.65 -2.55
C TYR A 343 21.16 16.84 -2.03
N PHE A 344 20.56 16.73 -0.84
CA PHE A 344 19.79 17.84 -0.26
C PHE A 344 20.64 19.07 0.06
N GLN A 345 21.94 18.89 0.33
CA GLN A 345 22.88 19.99 0.55
C GLN A 345 23.34 20.67 -0.74
N THR A 346 23.18 20.03 -1.89
CA THR A 346 23.53 20.59 -3.21
C THR A 346 22.39 21.31 -3.91
N GLU A 347 21.15 21.14 -3.45
CA GLU A 347 19.96 21.81 -3.99
C GLU A 347 19.46 23.00 -3.15
N GLU A 348 20.11 23.28 -2.01
CA GLU A 348 19.99 24.55 -1.26
C GLU A 348 21.04 25.55 -1.75
#